data_AF-A0A920FQ56-F1
#
_entry.id   AF-A0A920FQ56-F1
#
_cell.length_a   1.000
_cell.length_b   1.000
_cell.length_c   1.000
_cell.angle_alpha   90.00
_cell.angle_beta   90.00
_cell.angle_gamma   90.00
#
_symmetry.space_group_name_H-M   'P 1'
#
loop_
_entity.id
_entity.type
_entity.pdbx_description
1 polymer ?
#
loop_
_entity_poly.entity_id
_entity_poly.type
_entity_poly.pdbx_seq_one_letter_code
_entity_poly.pdbx_strand_id
1 'polypeptide(L)' 'MKKHNYFQNVFDQQLEVLSIGEFENNTPTIVLLHEGLGSLEMWKDIPETYLRN' A
#
# COMPACT_ATOMS: atom_id res chain seq x y z
N MET A 1 -11.56 7.09 3.50
CA MET A 1 -10.81 6.90 2.25
C MET A 1 -11.06 5.48 1.74
N LYS A 2 -11.21 5.30 0.43
CA LYS A 2 -11.40 3.97 -0.17
C LYS A 2 -10.13 3.15 0.02
N LYS A 3 -10.26 1.87 0.36
CA LYS A 3 -9.13 0.94 0.48
C LYS A 3 -9.33 -0.20 -0.50
N HIS A 4 -8.24 -0.67 -1.09
CA HIS A 4 -8.25 -1.83 -1.95
C HIS A 4 -7.03 -2.68 -1.65
N ASN A 5 -7.28 -3.93 -1.23
CA ASN A 5 -6.24 -4.93 -1.03
C ASN A 5 -6.26 -5.91 -2.20
N TYR A 6 -5.12 -6.17 -2.81
CA TYR A 6 -4.98 -7.02 -3.98
C TYR A 6 -3.57 -7.60 -4.06
N PHE A 7 -3.43 -8.67 -4.84
CA PHE A 7 -2.14 -9.22 -5.18
C PHE A 7 -1.70 -8.76 -6.58
N GLN A 8 -0.44 -8.37 -6.72
CA GLN A 8 0.15 -7.95 -7.99
C GLN A 8 1.33 -8.87 -8.32
N ASN A 9 1.29 -9.48 -9.50
CA ASN A 9 2.44 -10.24 -10.01
C ASN A 9 3.47 -9.26 -10.59
N VAL A 10 4.72 -9.36 -10.15
CA VAL A 10 5.86 -8.57 -10.61
C VAL A 10 7.03 -9.53 -10.83
N PHE A 11 7.43 -9.71 -12.09
CA PHE A 11 8.36 -10.76 -12.51
C PHE A 11 7.89 -12.15 -12.05
N ASP A 12 8.70 -12.86 -11.25
CA ASP A 12 8.44 -14.18 -10.67
C ASP A 12 7.87 -14.11 -9.25
N GLN A 13 7.59 -12.90 -8.74
CA GLN A 13 7.09 -12.66 -7.39
C GLN A 13 5.62 -12.22 -7.40
N GLN A 14 4.88 -12.58 -6.36
CA GLN A 14 3.54 -12.07 -6.10
C GLN A 14 3.59 -11.17 -4.87
N LEU A 15 3.16 -9.92 -5.04
CA LEU A 15 3.20 -8.90 -4.00
C LEU A 15 1.81 -8.67 -3.42
N GLU A 16 1.70 -8.63 -2.10
CA GLU A 16 0.50 -8.16 -1.40
C GLU A 16 0.51 -6.62 -1.36
N VAL A 17 -0.56 -5.98 -1.84
CA VAL A 17 -0.62 -4.52 -2.00
C VAL A 17 -1.90 -3.95 -1.43
N LEU A 18 -1.76 -2.99 -0.52
CA LEU A 18 -2.83 -2.13 -0.04
C LEU A 18 -2.71 -0.74 -0.67
N SER A 19 -3.74 -0.33 -1.40
CA SER A 19 -3.90 1.07 -1.81
C SER A 19 -4.97 1.77 -0.98
N ILE A 20 -4.70 3.02 -0.61
CA ILE A 20 -5.59 3.85 0.23
C ILE A 20 -5.79 5.19 -0.47
N GLY A 21 -7.03 5.55 -0.75
CA GLY A 21 -7.42 6.78 -1.44
C GLY A 21 -7.97 6.53 -2.85
N GLU A 22 -8.14 7.64 -3.58
CA GLU A 22 -8.49 7.64 -5.00
C GLU A 22 -7.31 8.20 -5.79
N PHE A 23 -6.92 7.52 -6.87
CA PHE A 23 -5.77 7.86 -7.68
C PHE A 23 -6.24 8.36 -9.04
N GLU A 24 -5.81 9.56 -9.41
CA GLU A 24 -5.95 10.11 -10.75
C GLU A 24 -4.56 10.26 -11.38
N ASN A 25 -4.54 10.67 -12.65
CA ASN A 25 -3.27 10.91 -13.32
C ASN A 25 -2.49 12.03 -12.60
N ASN A 26 -1.23 11.76 -12.28
CA ASN A 26 -0.33 12.66 -11.54
C ASN A 26 -0.71 12.93 -10.06
N THR A 27 -1.53 12.09 -9.42
CA THR A 27 -1.73 12.18 -7.96
C THR A 27 -0.42 11.89 -7.22
N PRO A 28 0.10 12.82 -6.39
CA PRO A 28 1.27 12.56 -5.55
C PRO A 28 1.02 11.35 -4.67
N THR A 29 1.90 10.36 -4.73
CA THR A 29 1.72 9.06 -4.09
C THR A 29 2.92 8.74 -3.22
N ILE A 30 2.65 8.34 -1.97
CA ILE A 30 3.68 7.81 -1.06
C ILE A 30 3.66 6.29 -1.18
N VAL A 31 4.81 5.71 -1.46
CA VAL A 31 5.00 4.25 -1.49
C VAL A 31 5.74 3.83 -0.24
N LEU A 32 5.12 2.97 0.57
CA LEU A 32 5.72 2.39 1.77
C LEU A 32 6.13 0.95 1.47
N LEU A 33 7.40 0.63 1.72
CA LEU A 33 7.98 -0.70 1.53
C LEU A 33 8.42 -1.23 2.89
N HIS A 34 7.93 -2.41 3.27
CA HIS A 34 8.32 -3.03 4.53
C HIS A 34 9.43 -4.03 4.27
N GLU A 35 10.60 -3.79 4.83
CA GLU A 35 11.67 -4.80 4.84
C GLU A 35 11.39 -5.80 5.99
N GLY A 36 11.25 -7.10 5.69
CA GLY A 36 10.94 -8.13 6.69
C GLY A 36 10.11 -9.30 6.14
N LEU A 37 9.11 -9.75 6.91
CA LEU A 37 8.26 -10.91 6.57
C LEU A 37 7.32 -10.68 5.37
N GLY A 38 7.32 -9.48 4.78
CA GLY A 38 6.61 -9.20 3.53
C GLY A 38 5.09 -9.22 3.62
N SER A 39 4.50 -8.87 4.78
CA SER A 39 3.04 -8.86 4.98
C SER A 39 2.51 -7.47 5.30
N LEU A 40 1.36 -7.13 4.70
CA LEU A 40 0.66 -5.87 4.97
C LEU A 40 0.27 -5.70 6.44
N GLU A 41 -0.04 -6.80 7.13
CA GLU A 41 -0.48 -6.80 8.53
C GLU A 41 0.57 -6.19 9.48
N MET A 42 1.84 -6.20 9.10
CA MET A 42 2.93 -5.62 9.91
C MET A 42 2.81 -4.09 10.03
N TRP A 43 2.14 -3.43 9.08
CA TRP A 43 1.97 -1.99 9.06
C TRP A 43 0.93 -1.47 10.04
N LYS A 44 -0.01 -2.31 10.49
CA LYS A 44 -1.14 -1.91 11.35
C LYS A 44 -1.84 -0.65 10.81
N ASP A 45 -1.83 0.44 11.58
CA ASP A 45 -2.46 1.72 11.32
C ASP A 45 -1.48 2.81 10.83
N ILE A 46 -0.18 2.50 10.69
CA ILE A 46 0.83 3.45 10.22
C ILE A 46 0.45 4.09 8.87
N PRO A 47 0.02 3.34 7.83
CA PRO A 47 -0.30 3.92 6.52
C PRO A 47 -1.47 4.92 6.59
N GLU A 48 -2.42 4.70 7.50
CA GLU A 48 -3.53 5.64 7.69
C GLU A 48 -3.10 6.91 8.41
N THR A 49 -2.13 6.80 9.33
CA THR A 49 -1.67 7.93 10.15
C THR A 49 -1.00 9.00 9.30
N TYR A 50 -0.27 8.61 8.24
CA TYR A 50 0.29 9.57 7.27
C TYR A 50 -0.76 10.28 6.41
N LEU A 51 -1.97 9.73 6.33
CA LEU A 51 -3.05 10.25 5.48
C LEU A 51 -4.10 11.06 6.27
N ARG A 52 -4.00 11.07 7.60
CA ARG A 52 -4.83 11.91 8.48
C ARG A 52 -4.08 13.22 8.74
N ASN A 53 -4.38 14.24 7.95
CA ASN A 53 -4.19 15.63 8.37
C ASN A 53 -5.26 16.01 9.40
#